data_AF-A0A9D7PZL0-F1
#
_entry.id   AF-A0A9D7PZL0-F1
#
_cell.length_a   1.000
_cell.length_b   1.000
_cell.length_c   1.000
_cell.angle_alpha   90.00
_cell.angle_beta   90.00
_cell.angle_gamma   90.00
#
_symmetry.space_group_name_H-M   'P 1'
#
loop_
_entity.id
_entity.type
_entity.pdbx_description
1 polymer ?
#
loop_
_entity_poly.entity_id
_entity_poly.type
_entity_poly.pdbx_seq_one_letter_code
_entity_poly.pdbx_strand_id
1 'polypeptide(L)'
;MSHELRTPLIGILGFAEILSEEVEDPYFKKLTDSIYKAGQRLSNSLSLILDLSRIEADKLTLNLEDVDLIDVVLESTSYFDQEIVKKGFS
;
A
#
# COMPACT_ATOMS: atom_id res chain seq x y z
N MET A 1 0.53 17.31 -10.08
CA MET A 1 1.71 16.86 -9.31
C MET A 1 1.67 15.38 -8.91
N SER A 2 0.56 14.83 -8.39
CA SER A 2 0.46 13.37 -8.09
C SER A 2 0.93 12.45 -9.22
N HIS A 3 0.52 12.74 -10.46
CA HIS A 3 0.86 11.92 -11.63
C HIS A 3 2.35 11.98 -12.02
N GLU A 4 3.04 13.08 -11.73
CA GLU A 4 4.48 13.24 -12.03
C GLU A 4 5.35 12.43 -11.07
N LEU A 5 4.87 12.18 -9.85
CA LEU A 5 5.55 11.33 -8.86
C LEU A 5 5.21 9.84 -9.03
N ARG A 6 4.01 9.54 -9.56
CA ARG A 6 3.56 8.16 -9.79
C ARG A 6 4.39 7.46 -10.88
N THR A 7 4.67 8.13 -11.99
CA THR A 7 5.46 7.56 -13.11
C THR A 7 6.86 7.08 -12.72
N PRO A 8 7.72 7.89 -12.07
CA PRO A 8 9.05 7.42 -11.67
C PRO A 8 8.99 6.31 -10.62
N LEU A 9 8.00 6.35 -9.72
CA LEU A 9 7.82 5.32 -8.70
C LEU A 9 7.38 3.97 -9.29
N ILE A 10 6.47 3.99 -10.28
CA ILE A 10 6.10 2.79 -11.05
C ILE A 10 7.33 2.20 -11.73
N GLY A 11 8.20 3.05 -12.30
CA GLY A 11 9.46 2.60 -12.89
C GLY A 11 10.35 1.87 -11.88
N ILE A 12 10.57 2.45 -10.70
CA ILE A 12 11.38 1.84 -9.63
C ILE A 12 10.79 0.50 -9.19
N LEU A 13 9.48 0.43 -8.97
CA LEU A 13 8.80 -0.80 -8.56
C LEU A 13 8.87 -1.88 -9.63
N GLY A 14 8.61 -1.53 -10.89
CA GLY A 14 8.67 -2.46 -12.01
C GLY A 14 10.08 -3.02 -12.23
N PHE A 15 11.12 -2.17 -12.14
CA PHE A 15 12.50 -2.66 -12.22
C PHE A 15 12.89 -3.52 -11.01
N ALA A 16 12.43 -3.18 -9.81
CA ALA A 16 12.68 -4.00 -8.62
C ALA A 16 12.01 -5.38 -8.71
N GLU A 17 10.81 -5.46 -9.30
CA GLU A 17 10.08 -6.70 -9.56
C GLU A 17 10.80 -7.57 -10.59
N ILE A 18 11.15 -7.00 -11.76
CA ILE A 18 11.94 -7.71 -12.79
C ILE A 18 13.27 -8.22 -12.22
N LEU A 19 14.00 -7.39 -11.47
CA LEU A 19 15.25 -7.80 -10.84
C LEU A 19 15.05 -8.92 -9.81
N SER A 20 13.92 -8.95 -9.11
CA SER A 20 13.62 -10.03 -8.15
C SER A 20 13.38 -11.38 -8.84
N GLU A 21 12.94 -11.37 -10.10
CA GLU A 21 12.75 -12.57 -10.92
C GLU A 21 14.07 -13.07 -11.52
N GLU A 22 14.93 -12.17 -11.98
CA GLU A 22 16.20 -12.50 -12.66
C GLU A 22 17.35 -12.88 -11.71
N VAL A 23 17.30 -12.44 -10.46
CA VAL A 23 18.38 -12.65 -9.49
C VAL A 23 18.24 -13.99 -8.76
N GLU A 24 19.27 -14.83 -8.87
CA GLU A 24 19.35 -16.11 -8.15
C GLU A 24 20.06 -16.01 -6.80
N ASP A 25 21.01 -15.09 -6.66
CA ASP A 25 21.79 -14.92 -5.43
C ASP A 25 20.87 -14.48 -4.26
N PRO A 26 20.85 -15.22 -3.13
CA PRO A 26 19.94 -14.93 -2.03
C PRO A 26 20.14 -13.57 -1.36
N TYR A 27 21.36 -13.03 -1.37
CA TYR A 27 21.65 -11.70 -0.82
C TYR A 27 21.05 -10.62 -1.71
N PHE A 28 21.28 -10.70 -3.02
CA PHE A 28 20.70 -9.76 -3.97
C PHE A 28 19.17 -9.86 -4.03
N LYS A 29 18.59 -11.06 -3.87
CA LYS A 29 17.13 -11.25 -3.78
C LYS A 29 16.51 -10.58 -2.56
N LYS A 30 17.21 -10.55 -1.42
CA LYS A 30 16.77 -9.78 -0.24
C LYS A 30 16.86 -8.27 -0.48
N LEU A 31 17.85 -7.81 -1.23
CA LEU A 31 17.99 -6.40 -1.56
C LEU A 31 16.88 -5.94 -2.50
N THR A 32 16.56 -6.69 -3.55
CA THR A 32 15.48 -6.36 -4.50
C THR A 32 14.12 -6.32 -3.79
N ASP A 33 13.82 -7.31 -2.95
CA ASP A 33 12.61 -7.32 -2.11
C ASP A 33 12.56 -6.13 -1.14
N SER A 34 13.70 -5.72 -0.58
CA SER A 34 13.78 -4.54 0.29
C SER A 34 13.51 -3.24 -0.47
N ILE A 35 14.03 -3.11 -1.70
CA ILE A 35 13.77 -1.96 -2.59
C ILE A 35 12.29 -1.91 -2.94
N TYR A 36 11.70 -3.04 -3.35
CA TYR A 36 10.28 -3.13 -3.68
C TYR A 36 9.40 -2.71 -2.51
N LYS A 37 9.63 -3.29 -1.32
CA LYS A 37 8.91 -2.93 -0.09
C LYS A 37 9.08 -1.46 0.29
N ALA A 38 10.27 -0.88 0.10
CA ALA A 38 10.50 0.54 0.34
C ALA A 38 9.72 1.43 -0.64
N GLY A 39 9.72 1.08 -1.93
CA GLY A 39 8.93 1.77 -2.95
C GLY A 39 7.43 1.71 -2.67
N GLN A 40 6.92 0.56 -2.24
CA GLN A 40 5.50 0.40 -1.90
C GLN A 40 5.12 1.27 -0.70
N ARG A 41 5.94 1.29 0.36
CA ARG A 41 5.73 2.17 1.51
C ARG A 41 5.73 3.64 1.09
N LEU A 42 6.67 4.06 0.24
CA LEU A 42 6.71 5.44 -0.26
C LEU A 42 5.46 5.79 -1.07
N SER A 43 4.98 4.87 -1.92
CA SER A 43 3.75 5.04 -2.70
C SER A 43 2.54 5.28 -1.81
N ASN A 44 2.43 4.49 -0.75
CA ASN A 44 1.34 4.61 0.21
C ASN A 44 1.43 5.94 0.97
N SER A 45 2.60 6.31 1.49
CA SER A 45 2.80 7.59 2.18
C SER A 45 2.50 8.79 1.28
N LEU A 46 2.92 8.75 0.02
CA LEU A 46 2.62 9.79 -0.95
C LEU A 46 1.11 9.91 -1.19
N SER A 47 0.41 8.79 -1.31
CA SER A 47 -1.04 8.77 -1.49
C SER A 47 -1.76 9.40 -0.29
N LEU A 48 -1.35 9.05 0.93
CA LEU A 48 -1.88 9.65 2.16
C LEU A 48 -1.68 11.16 2.22
N ILE A 49 -0.50 11.66 1.83
CA ILE A 49 -0.22 13.10 1.80
C ILE A 49 -1.12 13.81 0.77
N LEU A 50 -1.33 13.20 -0.39
CA LEU A 50 -2.18 13.76 -1.43
C LEU A 50 -3.66 13.78 -1.03
N ASP A 51 -4.13 12.74 -0.35
CA ASP A 51 -5.50 12.67 0.15
C ASP A 51 -5.72 13.68 1.27
N LEU A 52 -4.77 13.82 2.20
CA LEU A 52 -4.80 14.90 3.19
C LEU A 52 -4.86 16.28 2.53
N SER A 53 -4.04 16.52 1.50
CA SER A 53 -4.05 17.79 0.77
C SER A 53 -5.38 18.07 0.08
N ARG A 54 -6.10 17.03 -0.36
CA ARG A 54 -7.45 17.17 -0.95
C ARG A 54 -8.50 17.52 0.10
N ILE A 55 -8.40 16.92 1.28
CA ILE A 55 -9.28 17.21 2.43
C ILE A 55 -9.10 18.68 2.85
N GLU A 56 -7.86 19.12 3.06
CA GLU A 56 -7.55 20.49 3.48
C GLU A 56 -7.97 21.55 2.45
N ALA A 57 -7.95 21.20 1.16
CA ALA A 57 -8.39 22.08 0.09
C ALA A 57 -9.92 22.09 -0.14
N ASP A 58 -10.69 21.40 0.70
CA ASP A 58 -12.15 21.20 0.56
C ASP A 58 -12.53 20.61 -0.82
N LYS A 59 -11.62 19.80 -1.38
CA LYS A 59 -11.76 19.15 -2.71
C LYS A 59 -12.20 17.69 -2.61
N LEU A 60 -12.51 17.21 -1.40
CA LEU A 60 -13.05 15.87 -1.21
C LEU A 60 -14.53 15.86 -1.62
N THR A 61 -14.89 14.97 -2.54
CA THR A 61 -16.30 14.73 -2.88
C THR A 61 -16.72 13.43 -2.20
N LEU A 62 -17.74 13.50 -1.34
CA LEU A 62 -18.31 12.32 -0.71
C LEU A 62 -19.22 11.61 -1.71
N ASN A 63 -18.96 10.32 -1.93
CA ASN A 63 -19.89 9.44 -2.63
C ASN A 63 -20.80 8.77 -1.60
N LEU A 64 -22.05 9.24 -1.50
CA LEU A 64 -23.02 8.68 -0.57
C LEU A 64 -23.72 7.50 -1.24
N GLU A 65 -23.57 6.31 -0.65
CA GLU A 65 -24.22 5.07 -1.09
C GLU A 65 -24.70 4.27 0.11
N ASP A 66 -25.71 3.43 -0.11
CA ASP A 66 -26.15 2.45 0.89
C ASP A 66 -25.06 1.38 1.04
N VAL A 67 -24.62 1.16 2.28
CA VAL A 67 -23.58 0.17 2.61
C VAL A 67 -24.12 -0.82 3.63
N ASP A 68 -23.73 -2.09 3.50
CA ASP A 68 -23.97 -3.09 4.54
C ASP A 68 -22.94 -2.87 5.66
N LEU A 69 -23.42 -2.36 6.80
CA LEU A 69 -22.57 -2.08 7.94
C LEU A 69 -21.92 -3.34 8.52
N ILE A 70 -22.59 -4.51 8.42
CA ILE A 70 -22.05 -5.77 8.93
C ILE A 70 -20.83 -6.16 8.10
N ASP A 71 -20.93 -6.08 6.77
CA ASP A 71 -19.84 -6.41 5.86
C ASP A 71 -18.62 -5.49 6.06
N VAL A 72 -18.85 -4.18 6.18
CA VAL A 72 -17.77 -3.19 6.40
C VAL A 72 -17.03 -3.46 7.72
N VAL A 73 -17.77 -3.80 8.78
CA VAL A 73 -17.17 -4.12 10.08
C VAL A 73 -16.37 -5.42 10.01
N LEU A 74 -16.93 -6.47 9.39
CA LEU A 74 -16.26 -7.76 9.26
C LEU A 74 -14.96 -7.64 8.43
N GLU A 75 -15.01 -6.95 7.30
CA GLU A 75 -13.83 -6.67 6.47
C GLU A 75 -12.75 -5.95 7.29
N SER A 76 -13.14 -4.89 8.02
CA SER A 76 -12.22 -4.13 8.86
C SER A 76 -11.59 -4.97 9.97
N THR A 77 -12.33 -5.89 10.58
CA THR A 77 -11.81 -6.77 11.64
C THR A 77 -10.89 -7.86 11.10
N SER A 78 -11.10 -8.33 9.86
CA SER A 78 -10.32 -9.41 9.26
C SER A 78 -8.82 -9.10 9.14
N TYR A 79 -8.47 -7.81 9.01
CA TYR A 79 -7.07 -7.36 8.98
C TYR A 79 -6.31 -7.68 10.28
N PHE A 80 -7.02 -7.91 11.38
CA PHE A 80 -6.42 -8.19 12.69
C PHE A 80 -6.36 -9.69 13.00
N ASP A 81 -6.99 -10.55 12.20
CA ASP A 81 -7.08 -11.99 12.46
C ASP A 81 -5.70 -12.64 12.60
N GLN A 82 -4.75 -12.25 11.74
CA GLN A 82 -3.37 -12.77 11.81
C GLN A 82 -2.69 -12.40 13.13
N GLU A 83 -3.03 -11.26 13.72
CA GLU A 83 -2.41 -10.75 14.94
C GLU A 83 -3.11 -11.23 16.21
N ILE A 84 -4.42 -11.52 16.11
CA ILE A 84 -5.21 -12.23 17.12
C ILE A 84 -4.65 -13.65 17.32
N VAL A 85 -4.47 -14.40 16.22
CA VAL A 85 -3.91 -15.76 16.23
C VAL A 85 -2.49 -15.79 16.81
N LYS A 86 -1.61 -14.87 16.40
CA LYS A 86 -0.24 -14.79 16.94
C LYS A 86 -0.19 -14.49 18.43
N LYS A 87 -1.18 -13.79 18.97
CA LYS A 87 -1.27 -13.45 20.39
C LYS A 87 -2.02 -14.50 21.23
N GLY A 88 -2.51 -15.57 20.61
CA GLY A 88 -3.20 -16.67 21.29
C GLY A 88 -4.61 -16.34 21.75
N PHE A 89 -5.21 -15.26 21.21
CA PHE A 89 -6.63 -14.99 21.37
C PHE A 89 -7.40 -15.78 20.32
N SER A 90 -8.53 -16.40 20.71
CA SER A 90 -9.44 -17.14 19.83
C SER A 90 -10.66 -16.31 19.49
#